data_AF-A0A0G9H6C1-F1
#
_entry.id   AF-A0A0G9H6C1-F1
#
_cell.length_a   1.000
_cell.length_b   1.000
_cell.length_c   1.000
_cell.angle_alpha   90.00
_cell.angle_beta   90.00
_cell.angle_gamma   90.00
#
_symmetry.space_group_name_H-M   'P 1'
#
loop_
_entity.id
_entity.type
_entity.pdbx_description
1 polymer ?
#
loop_
_entity_poly.entity_id
_entity_poly.type
_entity_poly.pdbx_seq_one_letter_code
_entity_poly.pdbx_strand_id
1 'polypeptide(L)'
;MGLEMRAFKDIDLNDPFFDSLKADYKEFPDWFAKKAAGGDDAYIFLSDTGGLDGFLYLKVEDGALNDVVPALPPRPRLKVGTMKINPHGTRLGERFIKKIFDHALAKKVEEIYVTVFEHHSKLINMFAEYGFHALAFKTTANGTEQVLVRNIHAPFKDVTTSYPLVKTGNSTVFQVAIEPKWHTKLFPDSILRNESASIVEDVSHTNSIHKVYLAGMHGMEKLRRGDVILIYRKSDGAAPARYRSVATSVCVMEEYRSLGSFADKASFLAYCRPYSVFTDAELDYLWQVKKYHHVIRFTYNFALKKRVTRGDMIDLAGVSESAYAGFLELTHDQFKKILQLGEADESLVVN
;
A
#
# COMPACT_ATOMS: atom_id res chain seq x y z
N MET A 1 -0.65 6.22 19.04
CA MET A 1 0.30 5.09 19.05
C MET A 1 0.23 4.37 17.69
N GLY A 2 1.21 3.52 17.38
CA GLY A 2 1.45 3.05 16.00
C GLY A 2 1.40 1.55 15.80
N LEU A 3 1.55 1.12 14.54
CA LEU A 3 1.70 -0.30 14.19
C LEU A 3 3.07 -0.81 14.65
N GLU A 4 3.08 -1.86 15.44
CA GLU A 4 4.31 -2.51 15.90
C GLU A 4 4.21 -4.03 15.82
N MET A 5 5.36 -4.69 15.81
CA MET A 5 5.46 -6.14 15.89
C MET A 5 5.75 -6.53 17.34
N ARG A 6 4.96 -7.45 17.90
CA ARG A 6 5.05 -7.87 19.29
C ARG A 6 4.95 -9.38 19.40
N ALA A 7 5.74 -9.97 20.29
CA ALA A 7 5.65 -11.40 20.58
C ALA A 7 4.30 -11.72 21.24
N PHE A 8 3.71 -12.86 20.90
CA PHE A 8 2.41 -13.28 21.47
C PHE A 8 2.41 -13.31 23.00
N LYS A 9 3.53 -13.73 23.62
CA LYS A 9 3.69 -13.76 25.08
C LYS A 9 3.58 -12.39 25.76
N ASP A 10 3.79 -11.31 25.00
CA ASP A 10 3.79 -9.92 25.49
C ASP A 10 2.48 -9.19 25.11
N ILE A 11 1.49 -9.91 24.57
CA ILE A 11 0.17 -9.39 24.21
C ILE A 11 -0.86 -9.89 25.23
N ASP A 12 -1.61 -8.97 25.85
CA ASP A 12 -2.62 -9.34 26.85
C ASP A 12 -3.88 -9.92 26.18
N LEU A 13 -4.05 -11.23 26.28
CA LEU A 13 -5.22 -11.94 25.78
C LEU A 13 -6.52 -11.56 26.53
N ASN A 14 -6.43 -10.96 27.72
CA ASN A 14 -7.60 -10.51 28.47
C ASN A 14 -8.13 -9.16 28.01
N ASP A 15 -7.45 -8.49 27.06
CA ASP A 15 -7.96 -7.27 26.44
C ASP A 15 -9.33 -7.55 25.79
N PRO A 16 -10.38 -6.74 26.06
CA PRO A 16 -11.71 -6.88 25.49
C PRO A 16 -11.73 -6.92 23.95
N PHE A 17 -10.70 -6.39 23.30
CA PHE A 17 -10.46 -6.56 21.87
C PHE A 17 -10.59 -8.03 21.44
N PHE A 18 -10.12 -8.99 22.22
CA PHE A 18 -10.16 -10.41 21.85
C PHE A 18 -11.50 -11.10 22.13
N ASP A 19 -12.45 -10.47 22.82
CA ASP A 19 -13.66 -11.17 23.29
C ASP A 19 -14.53 -11.69 22.15
N SER A 20 -14.69 -10.90 21.09
CA SER A 20 -15.37 -11.37 19.87
C SER A 20 -14.63 -12.51 19.15
N LEU A 21 -13.29 -12.58 19.21
CA LEU A 21 -12.54 -13.71 18.64
C LEU A 21 -12.73 -14.96 19.49
N LYS A 22 -12.76 -14.84 20.83
CA LYS A 22 -13.08 -15.95 21.73
C LYS A 22 -14.53 -16.45 21.55
N ALA A 23 -15.44 -15.56 21.21
CA ALA A 23 -16.84 -15.91 20.91
C ALA A 23 -16.97 -16.69 19.59
N ASP A 24 -16.25 -16.27 18.54
CA ASP A 24 -16.26 -16.93 17.23
C ASP A 24 -15.48 -18.25 17.22
N TYR A 25 -14.40 -18.34 17.99
CA TYR A 25 -13.51 -19.50 18.04
C TYR A 25 -13.30 -19.95 19.49
N LYS A 26 -13.94 -21.04 19.89
CA LYS A 26 -13.87 -21.57 21.27
C LYS A 26 -12.44 -21.94 21.68
N GLU A 27 -11.63 -22.39 20.72
CA GLU A 27 -10.23 -22.76 20.89
C GLU A 27 -9.26 -21.58 20.81
N PHE A 28 -9.72 -20.34 20.62
CA PHE A 28 -8.85 -19.17 20.46
C PHE A 28 -7.85 -19.00 21.61
N PRO A 29 -8.21 -19.17 22.90
CA PRO A 29 -7.25 -19.07 23.99
C PRO A 29 -6.14 -20.12 23.92
N ASP A 30 -6.49 -21.37 23.60
CA ASP A 30 -5.53 -22.46 23.45
C ASP A 30 -4.61 -22.24 22.25
N TRP A 31 -5.17 -21.76 21.14
CA TRP A 31 -4.41 -21.36 19.97
C TRP A 31 -3.42 -20.25 20.31
N PHE A 32 -3.87 -19.20 21.00
CA PHE A 32 -3.03 -18.07 21.39
C PHE A 32 -1.90 -18.52 22.33
N ALA A 33 -2.20 -19.36 23.32
CA ALA A 33 -1.20 -19.91 24.23
C ALA A 33 -0.13 -20.73 23.50
N LYS A 34 -0.53 -21.54 22.49
CA LYS A 34 0.42 -22.27 21.64
C LYS A 34 1.33 -21.33 20.85
N LYS A 35 0.80 -20.20 20.36
CA LYS A 35 1.57 -19.18 19.63
C LYS A 35 2.57 -18.47 20.55
N ALA A 36 2.13 -18.10 21.75
CA ALA A 36 3.01 -17.54 22.78
C ALA A 36 4.15 -18.50 23.16
N ALA A 37 3.83 -19.78 23.39
CA ALA A 37 4.82 -20.80 23.73
C ALA A 37 5.78 -21.11 22.56
N GLY A 38 5.30 -21.01 21.32
CA GLY A 38 6.10 -21.20 20.10
C GLY A 38 7.05 -20.04 19.78
N GLY A 39 6.92 -18.90 20.48
CA GLY A 39 7.72 -17.70 20.21
C GLY A 39 7.29 -16.96 18.95
N ASP A 40 6.03 -17.12 18.53
CA ASP A 40 5.49 -16.41 17.37
C ASP A 40 5.29 -14.90 17.68
N ASP A 41 5.33 -14.09 16.63
CA ASP A 41 5.06 -12.65 16.66
C ASP A 41 3.76 -12.30 15.92
N ALA A 42 3.11 -11.21 16.32
CA ALA A 42 1.99 -10.61 15.62
C ALA A 42 2.19 -9.10 15.46
N TYR A 43 1.55 -8.54 14.43
CA TYR A 43 1.39 -7.10 14.32
C TYR A 43 0.24 -6.65 15.22
N ILE A 44 0.48 -5.62 16.02
CA ILE A 44 -0.56 -4.96 16.81
C ILE A 44 -0.63 -3.48 16.47
N PHE A 45 -1.81 -2.90 16.65
CA PHE A 45 -2.00 -1.47 16.60
C PHE A 45 -2.63 -1.03 17.92
N LEU A 46 -1.97 -0.10 18.60
CA LEU A 46 -2.44 0.46 19.86
C LEU A 46 -3.08 1.82 19.62
N SER A 47 -4.25 2.02 20.22
CA SER A 47 -4.94 3.31 20.26
C SER A 47 -4.14 4.32 21.11
N ASP A 48 -4.52 5.59 21.06
CA ASP A 48 -3.88 6.62 21.91
C ASP A 48 -4.12 6.41 23.40
N THR A 49 -5.14 5.63 23.78
CA THR A 49 -5.40 5.24 25.17
C THR A 49 -4.65 3.97 25.58
N GLY A 50 -3.88 3.36 24.66
CA GLY A 50 -3.08 2.16 24.90
C GLY A 50 -3.83 0.84 24.72
N GLY A 51 -5.12 0.87 24.35
CA GLY A 51 -5.90 -0.33 24.06
C GLY A 51 -5.60 -0.90 22.67
N LEU A 52 -5.86 -2.20 22.47
CA LEU A 52 -5.72 -2.81 21.16
C LEU A 52 -6.83 -2.35 20.20
N ASP A 53 -6.41 -1.88 19.03
CA ASP A 53 -7.29 -1.47 17.93
C ASP A 53 -7.08 -2.32 16.67
N GLY A 54 -5.99 -3.07 16.59
CA GLY A 54 -5.74 -4.01 15.52
C GLY A 54 -4.79 -5.13 15.89
N PHE A 55 -5.01 -6.29 15.28
CA PHE A 55 -4.19 -7.48 15.43
C PHE A 55 -4.11 -8.20 14.07
N LEU A 56 -2.89 -8.51 13.64
CA LEU A 56 -2.61 -9.24 12.41
C LEU A 56 -1.53 -10.29 12.65
N TYR A 57 -1.89 -11.56 12.53
CA TYR A 57 -0.97 -12.68 12.58
C TYR A 57 -0.80 -13.29 11.19
N LEU A 58 0.46 -13.46 10.78
CA LEU A 58 0.85 -14.00 9.48
C LEU A 58 1.72 -15.23 9.67
N LYS A 59 1.56 -16.22 8.79
CA LYS A 59 2.36 -17.44 8.80
C LYS A 59 2.63 -17.92 7.38
N VAL A 60 3.86 -18.36 7.10
CA VAL A 60 4.20 -19.02 5.84
C VAL A 60 3.86 -20.50 5.93
N GLU A 61 3.23 -21.03 4.90
CA GLU A 61 2.87 -22.44 4.76
C GLU A 61 3.12 -22.90 3.32
N ASP A 62 3.60 -24.12 3.11
CA ASP A 62 3.96 -24.66 1.78
C ASP A 62 3.15 -25.91 1.40
N GLY A 63 2.48 -26.52 2.37
CA GLY A 63 1.69 -27.73 2.20
C GLY A 63 0.37 -27.54 1.45
N ALA A 64 -0.27 -28.66 1.14
CA ALA A 64 -1.63 -28.71 0.63
C ALA A 64 -2.64 -28.30 1.73
N LEU A 65 -3.73 -27.65 1.35
CA LEU A 65 -4.87 -27.42 2.23
C LEU A 65 -5.90 -28.53 2.00
N ASN A 66 -5.79 -29.59 2.79
CA ASN A 66 -6.66 -30.77 2.70
C ASN A 66 -7.90 -30.65 3.58
N ASP A 67 -7.92 -29.70 4.50
CA ASP A 67 -9.02 -29.42 5.44
C ASP A 67 -10.05 -28.41 4.87
N VAL A 68 -10.02 -28.18 3.56
CA VAL A 68 -10.93 -27.26 2.85
C VAL A 68 -11.53 -27.94 1.62
N VAL A 69 -12.69 -27.46 1.16
CA VAL A 69 -13.42 -28.01 0.01
C VAL A 69 -13.69 -26.92 -1.05
N PRO A 70 -13.21 -27.08 -2.30
CA PRO A 70 -12.29 -28.12 -2.75
C PRO A 70 -10.91 -28.00 -2.07
N ALA A 71 -10.20 -29.13 -1.92
CA ALA A 71 -8.84 -29.12 -1.40
C ALA A 71 -7.91 -28.33 -2.34
N LEU A 72 -6.98 -27.57 -1.76
CA LEU A 72 -6.03 -26.77 -2.54
C LEU A 72 -4.66 -27.48 -2.61
N PRO A 73 -4.04 -27.56 -3.80
CA PRO A 73 -2.75 -28.24 -3.98
C PRO A 73 -1.63 -27.54 -3.19
N PRO A 74 -0.50 -28.20 -2.91
CA PRO A 74 0.62 -27.56 -2.22
C PRO A 74 1.15 -26.38 -3.04
N ARG A 75 1.39 -25.25 -2.37
CA ARG A 75 2.03 -24.04 -2.93
C ARG A 75 2.68 -23.26 -1.79
N PRO A 76 3.72 -22.45 -2.04
CA PRO A 76 4.18 -21.45 -1.10
C PRO A 76 3.08 -20.41 -0.86
N ARG A 77 2.55 -20.35 0.37
CA ARG A 77 1.46 -19.46 0.77
C ARG A 77 1.83 -18.61 1.96
N LEU A 78 1.31 -17.39 1.97
CA LEU A 78 1.16 -16.60 3.19
C LEU A 78 -0.27 -16.76 3.72
N LYS A 79 -0.41 -17.38 4.88
CA LYS A 79 -1.66 -17.43 5.63
C LYS A 79 -1.83 -16.16 6.45
N VAL A 80 -2.96 -15.48 6.27
CA VAL A 80 -3.47 -14.53 7.26
C VAL A 80 -4.18 -15.35 8.34
N GLY A 81 -3.48 -15.66 9.42
CA GLY A 81 -3.99 -16.56 10.46
C GLY A 81 -5.04 -15.90 11.34
N THR A 82 -4.91 -14.60 11.60
CA THR A 82 -5.94 -13.79 12.26
C THR A 82 -5.77 -12.36 11.82
N MET A 83 -6.86 -11.70 11.48
CA MET A 83 -6.90 -10.26 11.23
C MET A 83 -8.15 -9.69 11.88
N LYS A 84 -7.96 -8.83 12.88
CA LYS A 84 -9.05 -8.12 13.55
C LYS A 84 -8.70 -6.65 13.68
N ILE A 85 -9.70 -5.80 13.46
CA ILE A 85 -9.61 -4.35 13.57
C ILE A 85 -10.87 -3.85 14.27
N ASN A 86 -10.72 -2.95 15.24
CA ASN A 86 -11.85 -2.22 15.78
C ASN A 86 -12.21 -1.04 14.86
N PRO A 87 -13.50 -0.86 14.53
CA PRO A 87 -13.93 0.20 13.63
C PRO A 87 -13.88 1.57 14.30
N HIS A 88 -12.74 2.27 14.20
CA HIS A 88 -12.55 3.61 14.76
C HIS A 88 -12.28 4.70 13.71
N GLY A 89 -12.74 4.51 12.47
CA GLY A 89 -12.55 5.50 11.40
C GLY A 89 -11.10 5.63 10.92
N THR A 90 -10.23 4.71 11.36
CA THR A 90 -8.84 4.61 10.92
C THR A 90 -8.74 3.79 9.63
N ARG A 91 -7.80 4.13 8.76
CA ARG A 91 -7.45 3.37 7.54
C ARG A 91 -6.59 2.14 7.86
N LEU A 92 -6.76 1.58 9.06
CA LEU A 92 -5.93 0.48 9.59
C LEU A 92 -6.08 -0.81 8.78
N GLY A 93 -7.28 -1.05 8.23
CA GLY A 93 -7.54 -2.15 7.29
C GLY A 93 -6.61 -2.13 6.08
N GLU A 94 -6.54 -1.01 5.38
CA GLU A 94 -5.66 -0.84 4.22
C GLU A 94 -4.18 -0.99 4.60
N ARG A 95 -3.79 -0.51 5.79
CA ARG A 95 -2.42 -0.69 6.30
C ARG A 95 -2.07 -2.15 6.53
N PHE A 96 -2.98 -2.94 7.10
CA PHE A 96 -2.80 -4.38 7.26
C PHE A 96 -2.77 -5.10 5.91
N ILE A 97 -3.63 -4.73 4.95
CA ILE A 97 -3.57 -5.26 3.59
C ILE A 97 -2.21 -4.98 2.96
N LYS A 98 -1.70 -3.75 3.07
CA LYS A 98 -0.35 -3.42 2.59
C LYS A 98 0.69 -4.32 3.24
N LYS A 99 0.63 -4.52 4.56
CA LYS A 99 1.58 -5.39 5.28
C LYS A 99 1.50 -6.86 4.86
N ILE A 100 0.30 -7.36 4.58
CA ILE A 100 0.08 -8.69 4.03
C ILE A 100 0.82 -8.84 2.70
N PHE A 101 0.69 -7.88 1.77
CA PHE A 101 1.43 -7.90 0.52
C PHE A 101 2.94 -7.71 0.70
N ASP A 102 3.37 -6.77 1.56
CA ASP A 102 4.80 -6.56 1.88
C ASP A 102 5.45 -7.88 2.33
N HIS A 103 4.79 -8.64 3.22
CA HIS A 103 5.25 -9.95 3.70
C HIS A 103 5.28 -10.99 2.60
N ALA A 104 4.22 -11.06 1.79
CA ALA A 104 4.10 -12.05 0.75
C ALA A 104 5.23 -11.90 -0.29
N LEU A 105 5.52 -10.67 -0.70
CA LEU A 105 6.63 -10.35 -1.59
C LEU A 105 7.99 -10.64 -0.95
N ALA A 106 8.21 -10.22 0.30
CA ALA A 106 9.47 -10.46 1.00
C ALA A 106 9.76 -11.95 1.19
N LYS A 107 8.72 -12.76 1.42
CA LYS A 107 8.81 -14.22 1.57
C LYS A 107 8.74 -14.97 0.24
N LYS A 108 8.54 -14.28 -0.89
CA LYS A 108 8.43 -14.85 -2.23
C LYS A 108 7.41 -15.99 -2.31
N VAL A 109 6.27 -15.83 -1.64
CA VAL A 109 5.16 -16.79 -1.75
C VAL A 109 4.43 -16.59 -3.07
N GLU A 110 3.65 -17.58 -3.50
CA GLU A 110 2.84 -17.50 -4.72
C GLU A 110 1.40 -17.08 -4.45
N GLU A 111 0.86 -17.44 -3.28
CA GLU A 111 -0.51 -17.11 -2.89
C GLU A 111 -0.59 -16.54 -1.48
N ILE A 112 -1.63 -15.74 -1.26
CA ILE A 112 -2.06 -15.31 0.06
C ILE A 112 -3.45 -15.89 0.28
N TYR A 113 -3.72 -16.40 1.48
CA TYR A 113 -5.07 -16.85 1.82
C TYR A 113 -5.48 -16.47 3.24
N VAL A 114 -6.80 -16.36 3.44
CA VAL A 114 -7.44 -16.09 4.73
C VAL A 114 -8.70 -16.94 4.85
N THR A 115 -9.00 -17.42 6.05
CA THR A 115 -10.31 -18.01 6.38
C THR A 115 -11.15 -17.00 7.14
N VAL A 116 -12.42 -16.88 6.78
CA VAL A 116 -13.31 -15.87 7.36
C VAL A 116 -14.75 -16.33 7.33
N PHE A 117 -15.47 -16.17 8.46
CA PHE A 117 -16.90 -16.42 8.52
C PHE A 117 -17.70 -15.40 7.70
N GLU A 118 -18.79 -15.84 7.09
CA GLU A 118 -19.63 -15.02 6.19
C GLU A 118 -20.20 -13.75 6.86
N HIS A 119 -20.47 -13.80 8.17
CA HIS A 119 -21.00 -12.65 8.90
C HIS A 119 -19.99 -11.49 9.00
N HIS A 120 -18.70 -11.72 8.75
CA HIS A 120 -17.65 -10.69 8.67
C HIS A 120 -17.58 -10.03 7.29
N SER A 121 -18.73 -9.62 6.75
CA SER A 121 -18.87 -9.08 5.38
C SER A 121 -17.95 -7.90 5.07
N LYS A 122 -17.69 -7.02 6.06
CA LYS A 122 -16.75 -5.89 5.90
C LYS A 122 -15.31 -6.36 5.63
N LEU A 123 -14.86 -7.40 6.33
CA LEU A 123 -13.52 -7.97 6.15
C LEU A 123 -13.42 -8.66 4.78
N ILE A 124 -14.46 -9.43 4.41
CA ILE A 124 -14.55 -10.09 3.09
C ILE A 124 -14.47 -9.05 1.96
N ASN A 125 -15.27 -8.00 2.03
CA ASN A 125 -15.29 -6.94 1.01
C ASN A 125 -13.94 -6.23 0.90
N MET A 126 -13.28 -5.95 2.03
CA MET A 126 -11.95 -5.35 2.03
C MET A 126 -10.93 -6.25 1.32
N PHE A 127 -10.91 -7.55 1.59
CA PHE A 127 -10.04 -8.47 0.86
C PHE A 127 -10.40 -8.53 -0.64
N ALA A 128 -11.70 -8.53 -0.98
CA ALA A 128 -12.17 -8.55 -2.35
C ALA A 128 -11.73 -7.32 -3.17
N GLU A 129 -11.70 -6.13 -2.55
CA GLU A 129 -11.18 -4.90 -3.18
C GLU A 129 -9.74 -5.06 -3.69
N TYR A 130 -8.93 -5.89 -3.03
CA TYR A 130 -7.53 -6.19 -3.39
C TYR A 130 -7.36 -7.52 -4.15
N GLY A 131 -8.43 -8.00 -4.79
CA GLY A 131 -8.39 -9.13 -5.73
C GLY A 131 -8.45 -10.52 -5.09
N PHE A 132 -8.72 -10.61 -3.78
CA PHE A 132 -9.01 -11.89 -3.14
C PHE A 132 -10.40 -12.37 -3.58
N HIS A 133 -10.55 -13.68 -3.75
CA HIS A 133 -11.84 -14.29 -4.08
C HIS A 133 -12.00 -15.62 -3.35
N ALA A 134 -13.24 -15.98 -3.04
CA ALA A 134 -13.54 -17.27 -2.43
C ALA A 134 -13.19 -18.40 -3.40
N LEU A 135 -12.34 -19.34 -2.96
CA LEU A 135 -11.91 -20.49 -3.76
C LEU A 135 -12.28 -21.82 -3.11
N ALA A 136 -12.45 -21.84 -1.79
CA ALA A 136 -12.84 -23.02 -1.03
C ALA A 136 -13.61 -22.64 0.23
N PHE A 137 -14.12 -23.64 0.93
CA PHE A 137 -14.78 -23.50 2.23
C PHE A 137 -14.09 -24.40 3.26
N LYS A 138 -13.99 -23.92 4.50
CA LYS A 138 -13.47 -24.68 5.62
C LYS A 138 -14.57 -24.90 6.64
N THR A 139 -14.93 -26.15 6.92
CA THR A 139 -15.94 -26.47 7.94
C THR A 139 -15.24 -27.01 9.19
N THR A 140 -15.53 -26.37 10.33
CA THR A 140 -15.02 -26.72 11.66
C THR A 140 -16.18 -26.92 12.63
N ALA A 141 -15.89 -27.24 13.89
CA ALA A 141 -16.90 -27.27 14.95
C ALA A 141 -17.53 -25.89 15.24
N ASN A 142 -16.89 -24.80 14.81
CA ASN A 142 -17.39 -23.43 14.98
C ASN A 142 -18.27 -22.96 13.82
N GLY A 143 -18.33 -23.72 12.71
CA GLY A 143 -19.12 -23.39 11.52
C GLY A 143 -18.31 -23.48 10.23
N THR A 144 -18.82 -22.85 9.18
CA THR A 144 -18.19 -22.83 7.85
C THR A 144 -17.63 -21.45 7.52
N GLU A 145 -16.34 -21.39 7.21
CA GLU A 145 -15.62 -20.20 6.77
C GLU A 145 -15.40 -20.25 5.25
N GLN A 146 -15.39 -19.08 4.61
CA GLN A 146 -14.87 -18.94 3.25
C GLN A 146 -13.34 -18.89 3.29
N VAL A 147 -12.71 -19.54 2.31
CA VAL A 147 -11.27 -19.46 2.07
C VAL A 147 -11.06 -18.48 0.92
N LEU A 148 -10.68 -17.25 1.25
CA LEU A 148 -10.38 -16.22 0.26
C LEU A 148 -8.91 -16.34 -0.16
N VAL A 149 -8.64 -16.38 -1.46
CA VAL A 149 -7.31 -16.59 -2.02
C VAL A 149 -6.96 -15.44 -2.98
N ARG A 150 -5.70 -15.02 -2.94
CA ARG A 150 -5.07 -14.11 -3.91
C ARG A 150 -3.79 -14.74 -4.41
N ASN A 151 -3.77 -15.12 -5.69
CA ASN A 151 -2.53 -15.51 -6.38
C ASN A 151 -1.77 -14.23 -6.76
N ILE A 152 -0.53 -14.06 -6.32
CA ILE A 152 0.27 -12.83 -6.50
C ILE A 152 0.59 -12.57 -7.98
N HIS A 153 0.72 -13.64 -8.77
CA HIS A 153 1.01 -13.60 -10.21
C HIS A 153 -0.25 -13.62 -11.07
N ALA A 154 -1.44 -13.40 -10.49
CA ALA A 154 -2.66 -13.32 -11.27
C ALA A 154 -2.56 -12.22 -12.35
N PRO A 155 -3.17 -12.41 -13.52
CA PRO A 155 -3.18 -11.39 -14.56
C PRO A 155 -3.71 -10.05 -14.05
N PHE A 156 -3.12 -8.95 -14.54
CA PHE A 156 -3.60 -7.61 -14.22
C PHE A 156 -5.02 -7.42 -14.75
N LYS A 157 -5.95 -7.07 -13.86
CA LYS A 157 -7.37 -6.80 -14.19
C LYS A 157 -7.70 -5.33 -14.07
N ASP A 158 -7.46 -4.77 -12.90
CA ASP A 158 -7.68 -3.36 -12.59
C ASP A 158 -6.66 -2.86 -11.55
N VAL A 159 -6.47 -1.54 -11.46
CA VAL A 159 -5.47 -0.89 -10.60
C VAL A 159 -5.50 -1.39 -9.16
N THR A 160 -6.67 -1.42 -8.52
CA THR A 160 -6.77 -1.75 -7.09
C THR A 160 -6.74 -3.27 -6.88
N THR A 161 -7.51 -4.02 -7.67
CA THR A 161 -7.57 -5.49 -7.55
C THR A 161 -6.27 -6.19 -7.93
N SER A 162 -5.42 -5.55 -8.73
CA SER A 162 -4.13 -6.08 -9.15
C SER A 162 -2.98 -5.61 -8.26
N TYR A 163 -3.22 -4.75 -7.27
CA TYR A 163 -2.18 -4.31 -6.34
C TYR A 163 -1.39 -5.51 -5.78
N PRO A 164 -0.05 -5.43 -5.68
CA PRO A 164 0.82 -4.29 -6.04
C PRO A 164 1.35 -4.30 -7.49
N LEU A 165 0.81 -5.12 -8.39
CA LEU A 165 1.28 -5.23 -9.77
C LEU A 165 1.11 -3.92 -10.57
N VAL A 166 2.03 -3.70 -11.50
CA VAL A 166 2.07 -2.55 -12.41
C VAL A 166 2.08 -3.07 -13.85
N LYS A 167 1.09 -2.65 -14.65
CA LYS A 167 1.03 -3.00 -16.07
C LYS A 167 1.78 -1.97 -16.91
N THR A 168 2.71 -2.39 -17.76
CA THR A 168 3.45 -1.49 -18.66
C THR A 168 3.07 -1.60 -20.13
N GLY A 169 2.52 -2.73 -20.61
CA GLY A 169 2.39 -2.99 -22.05
C GLY A 169 1.64 -1.93 -22.85
N ASN A 170 0.40 -1.59 -22.45
CA ASN A 170 -0.40 -0.54 -23.09
C ASN A 170 -0.50 0.75 -22.25
N SER A 171 0.21 0.82 -21.13
CA SER A 171 0.12 1.94 -20.21
C SER A 171 1.17 2.99 -20.55
N THR A 172 0.78 4.26 -20.44
CA THR A 172 1.74 5.36 -20.56
C THR A 172 2.53 5.47 -19.26
N VAL A 173 3.81 5.81 -19.34
CA VAL A 173 4.64 6.03 -18.17
C VAL A 173 4.93 7.52 -18.03
N PHE A 174 4.57 8.09 -16.89
CA PHE A 174 4.85 9.48 -16.56
C PHE A 174 5.75 9.61 -15.34
N GLN A 175 6.75 10.47 -15.44
CA GLN A 175 7.40 11.01 -14.25
C GLN A 175 6.54 12.11 -13.64
N VAL A 176 6.31 12.05 -12.33
CA VAL A 176 5.59 13.10 -11.58
C VAL A 176 6.48 13.61 -10.46
N ALA A 177 6.80 14.91 -10.49
CA ALA A 177 7.65 15.53 -9.49
C ALA A 177 6.90 15.86 -8.19
N ILE A 178 7.53 15.55 -7.07
CA ILE A 178 7.03 15.82 -5.72
C ILE A 178 8.01 16.75 -5.00
N GLU A 179 7.46 17.74 -4.30
CA GLU A 179 8.26 18.62 -3.45
C GLU A 179 8.89 17.84 -2.30
N PRO A 180 10.16 18.12 -1.94
CA PRO A 180 10.85 17.47 -0.82
C PRO A 180 10.02 17.43 0.48
N LYS A 181 9.36 18.54 0.82
CA LYS A 181 8.55 18.68 2.04
C LYS A 181 7.34 17.73 2.11
N TRP A 182 6.87 17.22 0.98
CA TRP A 182 5.71 16.31 0.90
C TRP A 182 6.11 14.86 0.61
N HIS A 183 7.31 14.64 0.06
CA HIS A 183 7.72 13.36 -0.49
C HIS A 183 7.73 12.25 0.57
N THR A 184 8.51 12.38 1.64
CA THR A 184 8.63 11.33 2.67
C THR A 184 7.29 11.04 3.35
N LYS A 185 6.45 12.07 3.54
CA LYS A 185 5.12 11.92 4.16
C LYS A 185 4.14 11.15 3.27
N LEU A 186 4.20 11.35 1.94
CA LEU A 186 3.42 10.58 0.96
C LEU A 186 3.97 9.17 0.76
N PHE A 187 5.29 9.02 0.78
CA PHE A 187 6.01 7.80 0.39
C PHE A 187 6.99 7.38 1.49
N PRO A 188 6.50 6.89 2.65
CA PRO A 188 7.35 6.58 3.80
C PRO A 188 8.40 5.50 3.48
N ASP A 189 8.03 4.45 2.73
CA ASP A 189 8.99 3.41 2.33
C ASP A 189 10.07 3.94 1.35
N SER A 190 9.90 5.17 0.86
CA SER A 190 10.81 5.85 -0.05
C SER A 190 11.70 6.91 0.62
N ILE A 191 11.72 6.98 1.96
CA ILE A 191 12.57 7.88 2.73
C ILE A 191 14.04 7.83 2.27
N LEU A 192 14.71 8.99 2.24
CA LEU A 192 16.13 9.08 1.92
C LEU A 192 17.00 8.96 3.17
N ARG A 193 18.27 8.53 3.00
CA ARG A 193 19.23 8.39 4.12
C ARG A 193 19.53 9.70 4.85
N ASN A 194 19.34 10.84 4.19
CA ASN A 194 19.54 12.17 4.73
C ASN A 194 18.25 12.81 5.26
N GLU A 195 17.17 12.03 5.39
CA GLU A 195 15.89 12.47 5.95
C GLU A 195 15.65 11.80 7.30
N SER A 196 14.97 12.51 8.20
CA SER A 196 14.68 11.98 9.54
C SER A 196 13.47 11.05 9.50
N ALA A 197 13.58 9.89 10.14
CA ALA A 197 12.44 9.00 10.38
C ALA A 197 11.31 9.69 11.17
N SER A 198 11.62 10.75 11.94
CA SER A 198 10.60 11.55 12.65
C SER A 198 9.63 12.30 11.73
N ILE A 199 9.92 12.39 10.43
CA ILE A 199 9.01 12.96 9.42
C ILE A 199 7.87 11.99 9.12
N VAL A 200 8.09 10.68 9.32
CA VAL A 200 7.08 9.64 9.21
C VAL A 200 6.23 9.68 10.48
N GLU A 201 5.32 10.64 10.54
CA GLU A 201 4.26 10.63 11.54
C GLU A 201 3.35 9.42 11.26
N ASP A 202 2.90 8.72 12.30
CA ASP A 202 1.96 7.61 12.13
C ASP A 202 0.53 8.12 11.92
N VAL A 203 0.34 8.77 10.76
CA VAL A 203 -0.94 9.30 10.29
C VAL A 203 -1.51 8.41 9.18
N SER A 204 -2.84 8.37 9.10
CA SER A 204 -3.58 7.44 8.24
C SER A 204 -3.21 7.51 6.75
N HIS A 205 -2.87 8.70 6.24
CA HIS A 205 -2.51 8.90 4.83
C HIS A 205 -1.08 8.50 4.48
N THR A 206 -0.16 8.38 5.45
CA THR A 206 1.22 7.95 5.20
C THR A 206 1.29 6.46 4.90
N ASN A 207 0.46 5.66 5.58
CA ASN A 207 0.48 4.19 5.48
C ASN A 207 -0.61 3.57 4.59
N SER A 208 -1.48 4.39 3.97
CA SER A 208 -2.49 3.92 3.00
C SER A 208 -1.88 3.45 1.69
N ILE A 209 -2.55 2.51 1.00
CA ILE A 209 -2.20 2.11 -0.37
C ILE A 209 -2.55 3.24 -1.35
N HIS A 210 -3.71 3.87 -1.17
CA HIS A 210 -4.16 4.98 -2.00
C HIS A 210 -3.57 6.31 -1.53
N LYS A 211 -3.20 7.16 -2.48
CA LYS A 211 -2.65 8.50 -2.24
C LYS A 211 -3.40 9.52 -3.09
N VAL A 212 -3.58 10.72 -2.56
CA VAL A 212 -4.06 11.89 -3.29
C VAL A 212 -2.99 12.97 -3.27
N TYR A 213 -2.71 13.56 -4.42
CA TYR A 213 -1.77 14.66 -4.53
C TYR A 213 -2.32 15.80 -5.39
N LEU A 214 -1.97 17.02 -5.01
CA LEU A 214 -2.30 18.24 -5.73
C LEU A 214 -1.05 18.81 -6.38
N ALA A 215 -1.18 19.18 -7.65
CA ALA A 215 -0.08 19.72 -8.44
C ALA A 215 -0.55 20.81 -9.41
N GLY A 216 0.39 21.65 -9.83
CA GLY A 216 0.19 22.70 -10.84
C GLY A 216 1.14 22.55 -12.03
N MET A 217 1.64 21.33 -12.29
CA MET A 217 2.59 21.06 -13.37
C MET A 217 1.84 20.91 -14.69
N HIS A 218 2.34 21.55 -15.75
CA HIS A 218 1.72 21.53 -17.07
C HIS A 218 1.72 20.12 -17.67
N GLY A 219 0.61 19.72 -18.31
CA GLY A 219 0.48 18.46 -19.04
C GLY A 219 -0.17 17.33 -18.24
N MET A 220 -0.39 17.50 -16.93
CA MET A 220 -0.94 16.46 -16.06
C MET A 220 -2.38 16.07 -16.40
N GLU A 221 -3.11 16.90 -17.14
CA GLU A 221 -4.42 16.56 -17.70
C GLU A 221 -4.41 15.38 -18.68
N LYS A 222 -3.22 14.92 -19.10
CA LYS A 222 -3.03 13.71 -19.91
C LYS A 222 -3.15 12.41 -19.12
N LEU A 223 -2.98 12.44 -17.79
CA LEU A 223 -3.03 11.24 -16.96
C LEU A 223 -4.38 10.52 -17.09
N ARG A 224 -4.33 9.21 -17.25
CA ARG A 224 -5.49 8.31 -17.33
C ARG A 224 -5.35 7.18 -16.31
N ARG A 225 -6.47 6.59 -15.92
CA ARG A 225 -6.48 5.40 -15.06
C ARG A 225 -5.62 4.30 -15.71
N GLY A 226 -4.74 3.68 -14.91
CA GLY A 226 -3.85 2.62 -15.37
C GLY A 226 -2.49 3.10 -15.90
N ASP A 227 -2.30 4.41 -16.10
CA ASP A 227 -0.98 4.96 -16.38
C ASP A 227 -0.02 4.71 -15.21
N VAL A 228 1.24 4.44 -15.54
CA VAL A 228 2.30 4.22 -14.57
C VAL A 228 2.90 5.56 -14.18
N ILE A 229 3.06 5.78 -12.89
CA ILE A 229 3.66 7.00 -12.35
C ILE A 229 4.99 6.64 -11.69
N LEU A 230 6.08 7.19 -12.23
CA LEU A 230 7.38 7.21 -11.57
C LEU A 230 7.46 8.48 -10.70
N ILE A 231 7.53 8.29 -9.39
CA ILE A 231 7.66 9.40 -8.44
C ILE A 231 9.09 9.94 -8.46
N TYR A 232 9.20 11.24 -8.71
CA TYR A 232 10.47 11.96 -8.75
C TYR A 232 10.51 13.02 -7.64
N ARG A 233 11.31 12.78 -6.61
CA ARG A 233 11.55 13.79 -5.57
C ARG A 233 12.48 14.87 -6.12
N LYS A 234 12.07 16.13 -6.04
CA LYS A 234 12.91 17.26 -6.47
C LYS A 234 14.09 17.47 -5.51
N SER A 235 15.05 18.29 -5.93
CA SER A 235 16.11 18.81 -5.06
C SER A 235 15.53 19.61 -3.90
N ASP A 236 16.18 19.52 -2.74
CA ASP A 236 15.93 20.41 -1.60
C ASP A 236 16.72 21.73 -1.68
N GLY A 237 17.50 21.92 -2.75
CA GLY A 237 18.32 23.10 -2.96
C GLY A 237 19.71 23.05 -2.32
N ALA A 238 20.07 21.97 -1.59
CA ALA A 238 21.36 21.89 -0.90
C ALA A 238 22.56 21.63 -1.84
N ALA A 239 22.31 21.04 -3.02
CA ALA A 239 23.31 20.80 -4.06
C ALA A 239 22.63 20.71 -5.45
N PRO A 240 23.39 20.56 -6.56
CA PRO A 240 22.82 20.47 -7.89
C PRO A 240 21.74 19.38 -8.01
N ALA A 241 20.65 19.70 -8.69
CA ALA A 241 19.50 18.81 -8.88
C ALA A 241 19.88 17.48 -9.55
N ARG A 242 20.99 17.45 -10.29
CA ARG A 242 21.59 16.25 -10.88
C ARG A 242 21.86 15.15 -9.85
N TYR A 243 22.30 15.51 -8.64
CA TYR A 243 22.65 14.57 -7.58
C TYR A 243 21.61 14.51 -6.46
N ARG A 244 20.79 15.57 -6.35
CA ARG A 244 19.83 15.75 -5.24
C ARG A 244 18.41 15.33 -5.57
N SER A 245 18.01 15.38 -6.85
CA SER A 245 16.70 14.90 -7.27
C SER A 245 16.80 13.43 -7.63
N VAL A 246 15.78 12.65 -7.26
CA VAL A 246 15.82 11.20 -7.36
C VAL A 246 14.47 10.61 -7.77
N ALA A 247 14.48 9.58 -8.59
CA ALA A 247 13.35 8.67 -8.74
C ALA A 247 13.28 7.72 -7.54
N THR A 248 12.08 7.52 -6.99
CA THR A 248 11.94 6.85 -5.69
C THR A 248 10.95 5.70 -5.67
N SER A 249 9.87 5.80 -6.42
CA SER A 249 8.69 4.95 -6.24
C SER A 249 7.94 4.76 -7.54
N VAL A 250 7.24 3.63 -7.66
CA VAL A 250 6.32 3.37 -8.75
C VAL A 250 4.90 3.31 -8.19
N CYS A 251 4.00 3.96 -8.90
CA CYS A 251 2.59 4.10 -8.57
C CYS A 251 1.74 3.81 -9.82
N VAL A 252 0.45 3.55 -9.64
CA VAL A 252 -0.50 3.39 -10.75
C VAL A 252 -1.68 4.34 -10.57
N MET A 253 -1.97 5.10 -11.62
CA MET A 253 -3.00 6.12 -11.64
C MET A 253 -4.40 5.53 -11.47
N GLU A 254 -5.18 6.04 -10.52
CA GLU A 254 -6.56 5.63 -10.27
C GLU A 254 -7.57 6.59 -10.90
N GLU A 255 -7.39 7.89 -10.66
CA GLU A 255 -8.37 8.92 -11.03
C GLU A 255 -7.70 10.29 -11.18
N TYR A 256 -8.01 10.99 -12.27
CA TYR A 256 -7.66 12.40 -12.47
C TYR A 256 -8.89 13.28 -12.30
N ARG A 257 -8.75 14.36 -11.54
CA ARG A 257 -9.74 15.43 -11.43
C ARG A 257 -9.08 16.79 -11.60
N SER A 258 -9.76 17.71 -12.28
CA SER A 258 -9.39 19.12 -12.21
C SER A 258 -9.96 19.73 -10.93
N LEU A 259 -9.29 20.74 -10.37
CA LEU A 259 -9.79 21.48 -9.20
C LEU A 259 -11.18 22.10 -9.46
N GLY A 260 -11.43 22.53 -10.69
CA GLY A 260 -12.74 23.05 -11.11
C GLY A 260 -13.85 22.01 -11.23
N SER A 261 -13.54 20.70 -11.15
CA SER A 261 -14.54 19.62 -11.20
C SER A 261 -15.24 19.34 -9.86
N PHE A 262 -14.81 19.99 -8.78
CA PHE A 262 -15.46 19.89 -7.48
C PHE A 262 -16.60 20.90 -7.38
N ALA A 263 -17.76 20.46 -6.90
CA ALA A 263 -18.95 21.30 -6.79
C ALA A 263 -18.73 22.47 -5.81
N ASP A 264 -18.03 22.19 -4.71
CA ASP A 264 -17.70 23.15 -3.67
C ASP A 264 -16.45 22.72 -2.88
N LYS A 265 -16.02 23.58 -1.96
CA LYS A 265 -14.89 23.32 -1.05
C LYS A 265 -15.11 22.08 -0.19
N ALA A 266 -16.34 21.81 0.24
CA ALA A 266 -16.65 20.67 1.11
C ALA A 266 -16.41 19.34 0.38
N SER A 267 -16.85 19.24 -0.89
CA SER A 267 -16.63 18.09 -1.76
C SER A 267 -15.14 17.87 -2.06
N PHE A 268 -14.37 18.96 -2.24
CA PHE A 268 -12.92 18.90 -2.42
C PHE A 268 -12.21 18.37 -1.18
N LEU A 269 -12.54 18.91 0.00
CA LEU A 269 -11.96 18.47 1.27
C LEU A 269 -12.31 17.01 1.57
N ALA A 270 -13.57 16.62 1.38
CA ALA A 270 -14.02 15.25 1.59
C ALA A 270 -13.26 14.24 0.71
N TYR A 271 -12.94 14.63 -0.53
CA TYR A 271 -12.16 13.81 -1.45
C TYR A 271 -10.67 13.72 -1.05
N CYS A 272 -10.05 14.83 -0.65
CA CYS A 272 -8.60 14.88 -0.40
C CYS A 272 -8.20 14.36 0.99
N ARG A 273 -8.95 14.73 2.04
CA ARG A 273 -8.64 14.42 3.44
C ARG A 273 -8.25 12.96 3.71
N PRO A 274 -8.90 11.94 3.12
CA PRO A 274 -8.59 10.55 3.47
C PRO A 274 -7.20 10.08 3.02
N TYR A 275 -6.65 10.64 1.95
CA TYR A 275 -5.47 10.09 1.26
C TYR A 275 -4.42 11.12 0.88
N SER A 276 -4.66 12.41 1.14
CA SER A 276 -3.70 13.46 0.87
C SER A 276 -2.77 13.69 2.04
N VAL A 277 -1.56 14.16 1.73
CA VAL A 277 -0.54 14.57 2.71
C VAL A 277 -0.79 15.93 3.35
N PHE A 278 -1.75 16.68 2.82
CA PHE A 278 -2.01 18.04 3.22
C PHE A 278 -2.88 18.07 4.47
N THR A 279 -2.53 18.95 5.40
CA THR A 279 -3.40 19.32 6.52
C THR A 279 -4.65 20.05 6.02
N ASP A 280 -5.69 20.13 6.85
CA ASP A 280 -6.90 20.88 6.53
C ASP A 280 -6.60 22.36 6.19
N ALA A 281 -5.67 22.99 6.91
CA ALA A 281 -5.24 24.36 6.63
C ALA A 281 -4.51 24.47 5.28
N GLU A 282 -3.70 23.49 4.91
CA GLU A 282 -3.03 23.44 3.61
C GLU A 282 -4.01 23.19 2.46
N LEU A 283 -4.97 22.28 2.62
CA LEU A 283 -6.02 22.04 1.64
C LEU A 283 -6.88 23.30 1.44
N ASP A 284 -7.22 23.99 2.53
CA ASP A 284 -7.94 25.26 2.51
C ASP A 284 -7.19 26.32 1.71
N TYR A 285 -5.89 26.45 1.96
CA TYR A 285 -5.02 27.35 1.20
C TYR A 285 -4.95 26.96 -0.28
N LEU A 286 -4.73 25.68 -0.60
CA LEU A 286 -4.65 25.16 -1.98
C LEU A 286 -5.94 25.43 -2.77
N TRP A 287 -7.09 25.30 -2.11
CA TRP A 287 -8.40 25.64 -2.69
C TRP A 287 -8.53 27.13 -3.00
N GLN A 288 -8.07 28.00 -2.10
CA GLN A 288 -8.17 29.45 -2.26
C GLN A 288 -7.25 30.00 -3.34
N VAL A 289 -5.98 29.57 -3.38
CA VAL A 289 -5.01 30.10 -4.35
C VAL A 289 -5.29 29.64 -5.77
N LYS A 290 -6.04 28.55 -5.94
CA LYS A 290 -6.41 27.91 -7.22
C LYS A 290 -5.26 27.55 -8.16
N LYS A 291 -4.00 27.86 -7.83
CA LYS A 291 -2.80 27.59 -8.64
C LYS A 291 -2.58 26.10 -8.95
N TYR A 292 -3.05 25.20 -8.09
CA TYR A 292 -2.85 23.75 -8.20
C TYR A 292 -4.11 23.11 -8.78
N HIS A 293 -4.20 23.11 -10.10
CA HIS A 293 -5.41 22.71 -10.81
C HIS A 293 -5.58 21.19 -10.97
N HIS A 294 -4.54 20.39 -10.71
CA HIS A 294 -4.58 18.94 -10.92
C HIS A 294 -4.68 18.22 -9.57
N VAL A 295 -5.72 17.40 -9.41
CA VAL A 295 -5.92 16.51 -8.27
C VAL A 295 -5.87 15.08 -8.79
N ILE A 296 -4.84 14.34 -8.38
CA ILE A 296 -4.64 12.96 -8.83
C ILE A 296 -4.78 11.99 -7.65
N ARG A 297 -5.39 10.84 -7.92
CA ARG A 297 -5.44 9.71 -7.01
C ARG A 297 -4.72 8.52 -7.65
N PHE A 298 -3.91 7.81 -6.88
CA PHE A 298 -3.09 6.70 -7.37
C PHE A 298 -2.80 5.69 -6.24
N THR A 299 -2.42 4.48 -6.61
CA THR A 299 -1.90 3.48 -5.66
C THR A 299 -0.39 3.61 -5.52
N TYR A 300 0.13 3.44 -4.30
CA TYR A 300 1.56 3.36 -4.01
C TYR A 300 2.03 1.91 -4.07
N ASN A 301 2.40 1.46 -5.28
CA ASN A 301 2.70 0.06 -5.58
C ASN A 301 3.97 -0.44 -4.91
N PHE A 302 5.11 0.22 -5.16
CA PHE A 302 6.37 -0.16 -4.55
C PHE A 302 7.40 0.98 -4.55
N ALA A 303 8.30 0.94 -3.57
CA ALA A 303 9.49 1.77 -3.52
C ALA A 303 10.63 1.11 -4.29
N LEU A 304 11.47 1.90 -4.96
CA LEU A 304 12.76 1.44 -5.45
C LEU A 304 13.66 1.11 -4.25
N LYS A 305 14.52 0.09 -4.33
CA LYS A 305 15.47 -0.20 -3.22
C LYS A 305 16.62 0.80 -3.22
N LYS A 306 17.06 1.20 -4.41
CA LYS A 306 18.04 2.25 -4.64
C LYS A 306 17.38 3.47 -5.26
N ARG A 307 17.68 4.66 -4.73
CA ARG A 307 17.18 5.93 -5.26
C ARG A 307 18.03 6.30 -6.48
N VAL A 308 17.40 6.42 -7.65
CA VAL A 308 18.10 6.71 -8.90
C VAL A 308 18.23 8.21 -9.05
N THR A 309 19.44 8.74 -9.15
CA THR A 309 19.65 10.19 -9.25
C THR A 309 19.21 10.72 -10.62
N ARG A 310 18.85 12.00 -10.70
CA ARG A 310 18.58 12.66 -11.99
C ARG A 310 19.75 12.49 -12.96
N GLY A 311 20.99 12.55 -12.47
CA GLY A 311 22.20 12.27 -13.26
C GLY A 311 22.17 10.88 -13.87
N ASP A 312 21.93 9.84 -13.07
CA ASP A 312 21.82 8.47 -13.57
C ASP A 312 20.66 8.30 -14.57
N MET A 313 19.52 8.97 -14.34
CA MET A 313 18.40 8.95 -15.29
C MET A 313 18.79 9.54 -16.66
N ILE A 314 19.61 10.60 -16.66
CA ILE A 314 20.08 11.23 -17.90
C ILE A 314 21.15 10.37 -18.57
N ASP A 315 22.21 10.07 -17.82
CA ASP A 315 23.43 9.47 -18.36
C ASP A 315 23.25 8.00 -18.73
N LEU A 316 22.46 7.26 -17.94
CA LEU A 316 22.36 5.81 -18.04
C LEU A 316 21.00 5.33 -18.56
N ALA A 317 19.93 6.11 -18.37
CA ALA A 317 18.60 5.78 -18.88
C ALA A 317 18.19 6.61 -20.11
N GLY A 318 18.97 7.63 -20.50
CA GLY A 318 18.71 8.43 -21.70
C GLY A 318 17.52 9.38 -21.55
N VAL A 319 17.18 9.79 -20.33
CA VAL A 319 16.21 10.87 -20.11
C VAL A 319 16.84 12.19 -20.55
N SER A 320 16.11 12.97 -21.36
CA SER A 320 16.64 14.25 -21.86
C SER A 320 16.93 15.22 -20.72
N GLU A 321 18.14 15.79 -20.69
CA GLU A 321 18.53 16.79 -19.69
C GLU A 321 17.73 18.09 -19.81
N SER A 322 17.26 18.43 -21.00
CA SER A 322 16.44 19.62 -21.25
C SER A 322 14.94 19.40 -20.99
N ALA A 323 14.52 18.15 -20.70
CA ALA A 323 13.12 17.85 -20.42
C ALA A 323 12.62 18.56 -19.15
N TYR A 324 11.35 18.95 -19.17
CA TYR A 324 10.68 19.49 -17.99
C TYR A 324 10.52 18.40 -16.93
N ALA A 325 11.46 18.36 -15.96
CA ALA A 325 11.51 17.33 -14.93
C ALA A 325 10.28 17.32 -13.99
N GLY A 326 9.43 18.34 -14.03
CA GLY A 326 8.19 18.40 -13.25
C GLY A 326 7.21 17.30 -13.67
N PHE A 327 6.93 17.22 -14.96
CA PHE A 327 6.04 16.23 -15.54
C PHE A 327 6.51 15.91 -16.95
N LEU A 328 6.89 14.65 -17.20
CA LEU A 328 7.27 14.20 -18.55
C LEU A 328 6.88 12.75 -18.77
N GLU A 329 6.62 12.42 -20.03
CA GLU A 329 6.39 11.05 -20.49
C GLU A 329 7.74 10.34 -20.69
N LEU A 330 7.85 9.15 -20.14
CA LEU A 330 9.02 8.28 -20.30
C LEU A 330 8.70 7.20 -21.33
N THR A 331 9.67 6.90 -22.19
CA THR A 331 9.62 5.67 -22.99
C THR A 331 9.69 4.45 -22.08
N HIS A 332 9.14 3.32 -22.54
CA HIS A 332 9.21 2.06 -21.77
C HIS A 332 10.65 1.62 -21.52
N ASP A 333 11.57 1.88 -22.46
CA ASP A 333 12.99 1.56 -22.29
C ASP A 333 13.65 2.43 -21.21
N GLN A 334 13.38 3.74 -21.21
CA GLN A 334 13.82 4.65 -20.13
C GLN A 334 13.29 4.15 -18.77
N PHE A 335 11.99 3.85 -18.69
CA PHE A 335 11.37 3.37 -17.46
C PHE A 335 12.00 2.08 -16.97
N LYS A 336 12.12 1.06 -17.84
CA LYS A 336 12.76 -0.22 -17.54
C LYS A 336 14.18 -0.03 -17.04
N LYS A 337 14.96 0.85 -17.69
CA LYS A 337 16.34 1.13 -17.27
C LYS A 337 16.39 1.79 -15.89
N ILE A 338 15.47 2.70 -15.58
CA ILE A 338 15.36 3.31 -14.25
C ILE A 338 15.02 2.26 -13.18
N LEU A 339 14.11 1.32 -13.47
CA LEU A 339 13.78 0.24 -12.54
C LEU A 339 14.99 -0.64 -12.23
N GLN A 340 15.79 -0.98 -13.24
CA GLN A 340 17.03 -1.73 -13.07
C GLN A 340 18.04 -0.98 -12.20
N LEU A 341 18.27 0.31 -12.49
CA LEU A 341 19.16 1.16 -11.69
C LEU A 341 18.67 1.33 -10.25
N GLY A 342 17.35 1.30 -10.05
CA GLY A 342 16.69 1.41 -8.76
C GLY A 342 16.56 0.10 -8.00
N GLU A 343 17.07 -1.01 -8.54
CA GLU A 343 16.99 -2.35 -7.94
C GLU A 343 15.54 -2.74 -7.59
N ALA A 344 14.60 -2.39 -8.49
CA ALA A 344 13.19 -2.75 -8.33
C ALA A 344 12.97 -4.26 -8.39
N ASP A 345 11.89 -4.73 -7.77
CA ASP A 345 11.42 -6.10 -8.00
C ASP A 345 10.68 -6.15 -9.34
N GLU A 346 11.38 -6.58 -10.39
CA GLU A 346 10.83 -6.65 -11.75
C GLU A 346 9.61 -7.59 -11.85
N SER A 347 9.41 -8.52 -10.91
CA SER A 347 8.24 -9.41 -10.90
C SER A 347 6.91 -8.67 -10.65
N LEU A 348 6.98 -7.43 -10.13
CA LEU A 348 5.82 -6.57 -9.95
C LEU A 348 5.41 -5.84 -11.24
N VAL A 349 6.22 -5.90 -12.29
CA VAL A 349 5.96 -5.23 -13.56
C VAL A 349 5.54 -6.27 -14.59
N VAL A 350 4.31 -6.15 -15.08
CA VAL A 350 3.67 -7.10 -15.99
C VAL A 350 3.29 -6.41 -17.31
N ASN A 351 3.17 -7.19 -18.38
CA ASN A 351 2.83 -6.67 -19.72
C ASN A 351 1.33 -6.53 -19.96
#